data_AF-X1JMQ9-F1
#
_entry.id   AF-X1JMQ9-F1
#
_cell.length_a   1.000
_cell.length_b   1.000
_cell.length_c   1.000
_cell.angle_alpha   90.00
_cell.angle_beta   90.00
_cell.angle_gamma   90.00
#
_symmetry.space_group_name_H-M   'P 1'
#
loop_
_entity.id
_entity.type
_entity.pdbx_description
1 polymer ?
#
loop_
_entity_poly.entity_id
_entity_poly.type
_entity_poly.pdbx_seq_one_letter_code
_entity_poly.pdbx_strand_id
1 'polypeptide(L)'
;MFRLMRCFIIDTLIGIYAIDDGGNFLNYINFLSDIQKSIDFYKSLNSEMLSEEYSNFLNELKNTGFDDFVFDNKKLKELTTQSLGFTTSFEKYSLEFKNFRFNLSDQLIKIGITKTRDEILFFFKKVE
;
A
#
# COMPACT_ATOMS: atom_id res chain seq x y z
N MET A 1 -8.72 -16.05 23.39
CA MET A 1 -8.71 -15.92 21.92
C MET A 1 -7.98 -14.63 21.60
N PHE A 2 -6.75 -14.69 21.10
CA PHE A 2 -6.02 -13.47 20.69
C PHE A 2 -6.65 -12.96 19.39
N ARG A 3 -7.02 -11.69 19.34
CA ARG A 3 -7.49 -11.04 18.11
C ARG A 3 -6.26 -10.74 17.27
N LEU A 4 -6.18 -11.31 16.06
CA LEU A 4 -5.13 -10.94 15.10
C LEU A 4 -5.26 -9.45 14.78
N MET A 5 -4.15 -8.72 14.88
CA MET A 5 -4.11 -7.32 14.51
C MET A 5 -4.01 -7.20 12.99
N ARG A 6 -5.05 -6.65 12.36
CA ARG A 6 -5.12 -6.50 10.92
C ARG A 6 -4.47 -5.21 10.46
N CYS A 7 -3.79 -5.28 9.32
CA CYS A 7 -3.18 -4.16 8.63
C CYS A 7 -3.64 -4.17 7.17
N PHE A 8 -4.35 -3.13 6.74
CA PHE A 8 -4.81 -2.99 5.36
C PHE A 8 -3.71 -2.37 4.51
N ILE A 9 -3.30 -3.08 3.47
CA ILE A 9 -2.27 -2.66 2.53
C ILE A 9 -2.93 -2.16 1.25
N ILE A 10 -2.69 -0.89 0.95
CA ILE A 10 -3.38 -0.13 -0.08
C ILE A 10 -2.37 0.30 -1.13
N ASP A 11 -2.32 -0.39 -2.26
CA ASP A 11 -1.53 0.03 -3.41
C ASP A 11 -2.27 1.07 -4.26
N THR A 12 -1.52 2.03 -4.77
CA THR A 12 -1.95 3.05 -5.74
C THR A 12 -0.79 3.36 -6.67
N LEU A 13 -1.04 4.17 -7.70
CA LEU A 13 0.05 4.67 -8.56
C LEU A 13 0.95 5.72 -7.86
N ILE A 14 0.47 6.33 -6.76
CA ILE A 14 1.19 7.39 -6.05
C ILE A 14 1.94 6.90 -4.80
N GLY A 15 1.70 5.66 -4.40
CA GLY A 15 2.30 5.07 -3.22
C GLY A 15 1.60 3.80 -2.75
N ILE A 16 2.18 3.21 -1.71
CA ILE A 16 1.61 2.08 -0.97
C ILE A 16 1.39 2.57 0.46
N TYR A 17 0.23 2.27 1.03
CA TYR A 17 -0.15 2.77 2.35
C TYR A 17 -0.60 1.63 3.26
N ALA A 18 -0.33 1.77 4.55
CA ALA A 18 -0.82 0.87 5.59
C ALA A 18 -1.75 1.62 6.55
N ILE A 19 -2.92 1.04 6.81
CA ILE A 19 -3.87 1.51 7.83
C ILE A 19 -4.35 0.37 8.72
N ASP A 20 -4.76 0.68 9.95
CA ASP A 20 -5.36 -0.29 10.87
C ASP A 20 -6.89 -0.45 10.64
N ASP A 21 -7.52 -1.30 11.46
CA ASP A 21 -8.99 -1.50 11.51
C ASP A 21 -9.80 -0.20 11.76
N GLY A 22 -9.20 0.81 12.38
CA GLY A 22 -9.82 2.11 12.62
C GLY A 22 -9.65 3.10 11.48
N GLY A 23 -8.90 2.73 10.44
CA GLY A 23 -8.49 3.63 9.36
C GLY A 23 -7.41 4.62 9.78
N ASN A 24 -6.71 4.35 10.90
CA ASN A 24 -5.56 5.15 11.31
C ASN A 24 -4.37 4.81 10.42
N PHE A 25 -3.63 5.85 10.06
CA PHE A 25 -2.44 5.71 9.24
C PHE A 25 -1.27 5.10 10.02
N LEU A 26 -0.60 4.11 9.42
CA LEU A 26 0.52 3.40 10.05
C LEU A 26 1.85 3.75 9.38
N ASN A 27 1.95 3.55 8.07
CA ASN A 27 3.18 3.77 7.31
C ASN A 27 2.88 3.91 5.79
N TYR A 28 3.87 4.32 5.00
CA TYR A 28 3.76 4.39 3.53
C TYR A 28 5.08 4.29 2.78
N ILE A 29 4.95 3.94 1.50
CA ILE A 29 5.96 4.14 0.46
C ILE A 29 5.46 5.25 -0.46
N ASN A 30 6.30 6.26 -0.70
CA ASN A 30 5.98 7.41 -1.53
C ASN A 30 6.51 7.27 -2.96
N PHE A 31 5.64 7.23 -3.96
CA PHE A 31 6.04 7.25 -5.37
C PHE A 31 5.98 8.64 -6.00
N LEU A 32 5.38 9.65 -5.34
CA LEU A 32 5.27 10.99 -5.92
C LEU A 32 6.60 11.72 -6.04
N SER A 33 7.60 11.35 -5.22
CA SER A 33 8.95 11.90 -5.34
C SER A 33 9.74 11.29 -6.50
N ASP A 34 9.37 10.09 -6.94
CA ASP A 34 10.03 9.36 -8.01
C ASP A 34 9.07 8.35 -8.64
N ILE A 35 8.49 8.73 -9.79
CA ILE A 35 7.51 7.91 -10.50
C ILE A 35 8.10 6.59 -11.01
N GLN A 36 9.43 6.54 -11.22
CA GLN A 36 10.10 5.34 -11.67
C GLN A 36 9.93 4.22 -10.64
N LYS A 37 9.87 4.55 -9.34
CA LYS A 37 9.56 3.59 -8.28
C LYS A 37 8.19 2.92 -8.47
N SER A 38 7.16 3.69 -8.85
CA SER A 38 5.85 3.10 -9.14
C SER A 38 5.94 2.14 -10.32
N ILE A 39 6.62 2.53 -11.39
CA ILE A 39 6.78 1.69 -12.59
C ILE A 39 7.52 0.40 -12.25
N ASP A 40 8.63 0.51 -11.52
CA ASP A 40 9.47 -0.62 -11.13
C ASP A 40 8.74 -1.55 -10.17
N PHE A 41 7.95 -1.01 -9.24
CA PHE A 41 7.10 -1.80 -8.36
C PHE A 41 6.11 -2.67 -9.17
N TYR A 42 5.30 -2.08 -10.05
CA TYR A 42 4.33 -2.87 -10.82
C TYR A 42 5.00 -3.79 -11.86
N LYS A 43 6.18 -3.43 -12.40
CA LYS A 43 6.99 -4.33 -13.23
C LYS A 43 7.47 -5.54 -12.41
N SER A 44 7.97 -5.33 -11.19
CA SER A 44 8.41 -6.42 -10.31
C SER A 44 7.27 -7.38 -9.99
N LEU A 45 6.08 -6.85 -9.69
CA LEU A 45 4.87 -7.68 -9.51
C LEU A 45 4.58 -8.49 -10.77
N ASN A 46 4.73 -7.91 -11.97
CA ASN A 46 4.56 -8.63 -13.23
C ASN A 46 5.57 -9.74 -13.45
N SER A 47 6.77 -9.60 -12.89
CA SER A 47 7.83 -10.62 -12.90
C SER A 47 7.79 -11.53 -11.67
N GLU A 48 6.70 -11.56 -10.90
CA GLU A 48 6.53 -12.39 -9.70
C GLU A 48 7.58 -12.15 -8.60
N MET A 49 8.08 -10.91 -8.50
CA MET A 49 9.04 -10.49 -7.48
C MET A 49 8.47 -9.37 -6.62
N LEU A 50 8.87 -9.32 -5.36
CA LEU A 50 8.64 -8.17 -4.47
C LEU A 50 9.87 -7.27 -4.49
N SER A 51 9.66 -5.95 -4.51
CA SER A 51 10.77 -5.01 -4.31
C SER A 51 11.29 -5.09 -2.86
N GLU A 52 12.56 -4.77 -2.68
CA GLU A 52 13.18 -4.69 -1.35
C GLU A 52 12.50 -3.63 -0.48
N GLU A 53 12.20 -2.45 -1.05
CA GLU A 53 11.49 -1.36 -0.37
C GLU A 53 10.13 -1.82 0.17
N TYR A 54 9.35 -2.58 -0.62
CA TYR A 54 8.07 -3.14 -0.17
C TYR A 54 8.24 -4.21 0.91
N SER A 55 9.25 -5.06 0.79
CA SER A 55 9.53 -6.11 1.77
C SER A 55 9.93 -5.51 3.12
N ASN A 56 10.78 -4.48 3.12
CA ASN A 56 11.20 -3.75 4.31
C ASN A 56 10.00 -3.06 4.98
N PHE A 57 9.15 -2.40 4.19
CA PHE A 57 7.91 -1.78 4.67
C PHE A 57 6.99 -2.76 5.41
N LEU A 58 6.77 -3.97 4.88
CA LEU A 58 5.95 -4.96 5.57
C LEU A 58 6.64 -5.56 6.81
N ASN A 59 7.96 -5.75 6.77
CA ASN A 59 8.72 -6.21 7.93
C ASN A 59 8.65 -5.22 9.09
N GLU A 60 8.73 -3.91 8.81
CA GLU A 60 8.54 -2.86 9.82
C GLU A 60 7.16 -3.00 10.49
N LEU A 61 6.09 -3.13 9.69
CA LEU A 61 4.73 -3.30 10.21
C LEU A 61 4.61 -4.59 11.04
N LYS A 62 5.19 -5.70 10.57
CA LYS A 62 5.20 -6.97 11.31
C LYS A 62 5.90 -6.83 12.66
N ASN A 63 7.03 -6.13 12.70
CA ASN A 63 7.79 -5.87 13.93
C ASN A 63 7.06 -4.95 14.91
N THR A 64 6.08 -4.16 14.44
CA THR A 64 5.20 -3.35 15.31
C THR A 64 4.00 -4.11 15.89
N GLY A 65 3.80 -5.38 15.50
CA GLY A 65 2.78 -6.26 16.08
C GLY A 65 1.57 -6.57 15.18
N PHE A 66 1.61 -6.20 13.90
CA PHE A 66 0.56 -6.59 12.95
C PHE A 66 0.74 -8.03 12.48
N ASP A 67 -0.36 -8.78 12.45
CA ASP A 67 -0.31 -10.21 12.20
C ASP A 67 -0.99 -10.66 10.90
N ASP A 68 -2.04 -9.95 10.48
CA ASP A 68 -2.79 -10.26 9.26
C ASP A 68 -2.75 -9.06 8.30
N PHE A 69 -2.13 -9.25 7.13
CA PHE A 69 -2.07 -8.21 6.10
C PHE A 69 -3.22 -8.41 5.11
N VAL A 70 -4.12 -7.43 5.06
CA VAL A 70 -5.34 -7.46 4.24
C VAL A 70 -5.10 -6.69 2.95
N PHE A 71 -5.49 -7.27 1.82
CA PHE A 71 -5.27 -6.71 0.47
C PHE A 71 -6.56 -6.66 -0.35
N ASP A 72 -6.71 -5.65 -1.20
CA ASP A 72 -7.68 -5.62 -2.31
C ASP A 72 -7.04 -5.98 -3.68
N ASN A 73 -5.71 -6.07 -3.73
CA ASN A 73 -4.93 -6.58 -4.85
C ASN A 73 -4.54 -8.05 -4.65
N LYS A 74 -5.19 -8.96 -5.39
CA LYS A 74 -5.01 -10.42 -5.25
C LYS A 74 -3.57 -10.87 -5.56
N LYS A 75 -2.94 -10.27 -6.56
CA LYS A 75 -1.59 -10.63 -6.98
C LYS A 75 -0.56 -10.24 -5.91
N LEU A 76 -0.69 -9.03 -5.36
CA LEU A 76 0.18 -8.56 -4.29
C LEU A 76 0.04 -9.41 -3.03
N LYS A 77 -1.20 -9.79 -2.69
CA LYS A 77 -1.50 -10.73 -1.60
C LYS A 77 -0.76 -12.06 -1.78
N GLU A 78 -0.92 -12.68 -2.94
CA GLU A 78 -0.35 -14.00 -3.24
C GLU A 78 1.18 -13.96 -3.17
N LEU A 79 1.82 -12.97 -3.80
CA LEU A 79 3.27 -12.79 -3.74
C LEU A 79 3.76 -12.52 -2.31
N THR A 80 3.07 -11.66 -1.55
CA THR A 80 3.42 -11.40 -0.15
C THR A 80 3.39 -12.69 0.69
N THR A 81 2.39 -13.53 0.46
CA THR A 81 2.28 -14.83 1.15
C THR A 81 3.44 -15.76 0.78
N GLN A 82 3.73 -15.87 -0.52
CA GLN A 82 4.73 -16.80 -1.05
C GLN A 82 6.16 -16.39 -0.70
N SER A 83 6.48 -15.10 -0.85
CA SER A 83 7.84 -14.60 -0.68
C SER A 83 8.22 -14.33 0.77
N LEU A 84 7.27 -13.87 1.61
CA LEU A 84 7.56 -13.47 3.00
C LEU A 84 6.97 -14.43 4.05
N GLY A 85 6.09 -15.36 3.66
CA GLY A 85 5.46 -16.30 4.60
C GLY A 85 4.48 -15.65 5.58
N PHE A 86 4.01 -14.44 5.29
CA PHE A 86 3.11 -13.70 6.17
C PHE A 86 1.68 -14.24 6.09
N THR A 87 0.93 -14.08 7.19
CA THR A 87 -0.51 -14.30 7.17
C THR A 87 -1.16 -13.15 6.41
N THR A 88 -1.94 -13.49 5.38
CA THR A 88 -2.58 -12.50 4.51
C THR A 88 -4.01 -12.87 4.17
N SER A 89 -4.83 -11.84 4.05
CA SER A 89 -6.25 -11.93 3.73
C SER A 89 -6.59 -11.11 2.47
N PHE A 90 -7.62 -11.53 1.74
CA PHE A 90 -8.08 -10.82 0.54
C PHE A 90 -9.50 -10.31 0.72
N GLU A 91 -9.67 -8.99 0.66
CA GLU A 91 -10.95 -8.31 0.83
C GLU A 91 -11.16 -7.26 -0.27
N LYS A 92 -11.76 -7.67 -1.39
CA LYS A 92 -11.94 -6.81 -2.56
C LYS A 92 -12.74 -5.51 -2.29
N TYR A 93 -13.66 -5.51 -1.32
CA TYR A 93 -14.64 -4.44 -1.15
C TYR A 93 -14.80 -3.96 0.31
N SER A 94 -13.72 -3.95 1.09
CA SER A 94 -13.77 -3.45 2.47
C SER A 94 -14.09 -1.95 2.53
N LEU A 95 -14.63 -1.49 3.68
CA LEU A 95 -14.92 -0.07 3.89
C LEU A 95 -13.64 0.74 4.03
N GLU A 96 -12.60 0.14 4.60
CA GLU A 96 -11.27 0.72 4.82
C GLU A 96 -10.62 1.10 3.49
N PHE A 97 -10.59 0.19 2.51
CA PHE A 97 -10.10 0.48 1.16
C PHE A 97 -10.90 1.58 0.48
N LYS A 98 -12.23 1.51 0.55
CA LYS A 98 -13.11 2.51 -0.08
C LYS A 98 -12.93 3.89 0.54
N ASN A 99 -12.94 3.98 1.87
CA ASN A 99 -12.82 5.25 2.60
C ASN A 99 -11.45 5.88 2.39
N PHE A 100 -10.37 5.07 2.35
CA PHE A 100 -9.05 5.60 2.06
C PHE A 100 -8.97 6.19 0.65
N ARG A 101 -9.41 5.45 -0.36
CA ARG A 101 -9.35 5.88 -1.78
C ARG A 101 -10.27 7.07 -2.07
N PHE A 102 -11.46 7.09 -1.46
CA PHE A 102 -12.40 8.21 -1.60
C PHE A 102 -11.86 9.50 -1.01
N ASN A 103 -11.14 9.43 0.11
CA ASN A 103 -10.55 10.58 0.81
C ASN A 103 -9.05 10.71 0.57
N LEU A 104 -8.52 10.19 -0.55
CA LEU A 104 -7.08 10.06 -0.77
C LEU A 104 -6.32 11.38 -0.55
N SER A 105 -6.82 12.49 -1.10
CA SER A 105 -6.20 13.81 -0.92
C SER A 105 -6.08 14.21 0.56
N ASP A 106 -7.12 13.98 1.36
CA ASP A 106 -7.08 14.29 2.80
C ASP A 106 -6.12 13.37 3.55
N GLN A 107 -6.03 12.09 3.14
CA GLN A 107 -5.06 11.15 3.73
C GLN A 107 -3.62 11.56 3.43
N LEU A 108 -3.33 12.02 2.21
CA LEU A 108 -2.00 12.52 1.82
C LEU A 108 -1.60 13.75 2.63
N ILE A 109 -2.52 14.68 2.88
CA ILE A 109 -2.26 15.88 3.69
C ILE A 109 -1.86 15.49 5.12
N LYS A 110 -2.52 14.49 5.72
CA LYS A 110 -2.20 14.02 7.09
C LYS A 110 -0.76 13.53 7.24
N ILE A 111 -0.15 13.07 6.15
CA ILE A 111 1.21 12.53 6.13
C ILE A 111 2.23 13.51 5.52
N GLY A 112 1.82 14.78 5.35
CA GLY A 112 2.70 15.86 4.89
C GLY A 112 2.86 15.94 3.37
N ILE A 113 2.10 15.17 2.58
CA ILE A 113 2.12 15.23 1.12
C ILE A 113 1.12 16.29 0.65
N THR A 114 1.63 17.50 0.36
CA THR A 114 0.82 18.65 -0.08
C THR A 114 0.85 18.81 -1.61
N LYS A 115 0.49 17.76 -2.34
CA LYS A 115 0.37 17.78 -3.80
C LYS A 115 -1.10 17.94 -4.19
N THR A 116 -1.38 18.92 -5.03
CA THR A 116 -2.72 19.12 -5.60
C THR A 116 -3.07 17.98 -6.55
N ARG A 117 -4.36 17.76 -6.76
CA ARG A 117 -4.85 16.77 -7.75
C ARG A 117 -4.24 16.99 -9.13
N ASP A 118 -4.10 18.26 -9.55
CA ASP A 118 -3.54 18.60 -10.86
C ASP A 118 -2.05 18.28 -10.96
N GLU A 119 -1.28 18.53 -9.89
CA GLU A 119 0.11 18.09 -9.83
C GLU A 119 0.22 16.57 -9.92
N ILE A 120 -0.59 15.84 -9.15
CA ILE A 120 -0.62 14.38 -9.21
C ILE A 120 -0.95 13.91 -10.63
N LEU A 121 -2.00 14.44 -11.26
CA LEU A 121 -2.39 14.08 -12.62
C LEU A 121 -1.32 14.43 -13.66
N PHE A 122 -0.60 15.52 -13.48
CA PHE A 122 0.50 15.92 -14.36
C PHE A 122 1.62 14.88 -14.38
N PHE A 123 1.93 14.25 -13.24
CA PHE A 123 2.94 13.18 -13.19
C PHE A 123 2.54 11.94 -14.00
N PHE A 124 1.25 11.54 -13.97
CA PHE A 124 0.79 10.33 -14.67
C PHE A 124 0.50 10.54 -16.16
N LYS A 125 0.15 11.75 -16.58
CA LYS A 125 -0.04 12.05 -18.02
C LYS A 125 1.27 11.99 -18.83
N LYS A 126 2.43 11.99 -18.17
CA LYS A 126 3.75 11.90 -18.82
C LYS A 126 4.25 10.47 -19.03
N VAL A 127 3.54 9.48 -18.51
CA VAL A 127 3.85 8.06 -18.73
C VAL A 127 3.11 7.63 -20.00
N GLU A 128 3.72 7.91 -21.16
CA GLU A 128 3.36 7.33 -22.47
C GLU A 128 4.30 6.17 -22.81
#